data_AF-A0A971F2K5-F1
#
_entry.id   AF-A0A971F2K5-F1
#
_cell.length_a   1.000
_cell.length_b   1.000
_cell.length_c   1.000
_cell.angle_alpha   90.00
_cell.angle_beta   90.00
_cell.angle_gamma   90.00
#
_symmetry.space_group_name_H-M   'P 1'
#
loop_
_entity.id
_entity.type
_entity.pdbx_description
1 polymer ?
#
loop_
_entity_poly.entity_id
_entity_poly.type
_entity_poly.pdbx_seq_one_letter_code
_entity_poly.pdbx_strand_id
1 'polypeptide(L)'
;MAVADKEIDITRNIRLIEWLKSELLTELADLFKVLSSGVREEMYEAVSEILSNIILVSYLLGKRLGISYNAIEMKMQNKVKLGLVENHDVEKYYGDLSEISRHLSSFRRKEK
;
A
#
# COMPACT_ATOMS: atom_id res chain seq x y z
N MET A 1 -18.92 14.05 30.97
CA MET A 1 -18.34 14.67 29.76
C MET A 1 -17.42 13.74 28.95
N ALA A 2 -16.79 12.71 29.54
CA ALA A 2 -15.87 11.81 28.82
C ALA A 2 -16.52 10.84 27.80
N VAL A 3 -17.80 10.49 27.95
CA VAL A 3 -18.50 9.55 27.05
C VAL A 3 -18.77 10.18 25.68
N ALA A 4 -19.26 11.42 25.65
CA ALA A 4 -19.54 12.15 24.43
C ALA A 4 -18.26 12.41 23.60
N ASP A 5 -17.14 12.69 24.26
CA ASP A 5 -15.85 12.91 23.58
C ASP A 5 -15.34 11.63 22.90
N LYS A 6 -15.53 10.48 23.56
CA LYS A 6 -15.22 9.16 22.99
C LYS A 6 -16.12 8.79 21.80
N GLU A 7 -17.42 9.09 21.87
CA GLU A 7 -18.36 8.87 20.76
C GLU A 7 -18.05 9.76 19.55
N ILE A 8 -17.64 11.01 19.78
CA ILE A 8 -17.19 11.93 18.73
C ILE A 8 -15.91 11.42 18.06
N ASP A 9 -14.93 10.93 18.84
CA ASP A 9 -13.69 10.37 18.30
C ASP A 9 -13.95 9.11 17.45
N ILE A 10 -14.82 8.22 17.91
CA ILE A 10 -15.26 7.04 17.12
C ILE A 10 -15.91 7.48 15.80
N THR A 11 -16.81 8.46 15.85
CA THR A 11 -17.50 8.96 14.65
C THR A 11 -16.52 9.60 13.66
N ARG A 12 -15.52 10.36 14.15
CA ARG A 12 -14.46 10.93 13.32
C ARG A 12 -13.60 9.84 12.69
N ASN A 13 -13.26 8.79 13.45
CA ASN A 13 -12.48 7.68 12.95
C ASN A 13 -13.22 6.93 11.83
N ILE A 14 -14.52 6.67 12.00
CA ILE A 14 -15.35 6.04 10.96
C ILE A 14 -15.39 6.91 9.70
N ARG A 15 -15.65 8.21 9.83
CA ARG A 15 -15.65 9.14 8.68
C ARG A 15 -14.31 9.15 7.94
N LEU A 16 -13.21 9.13 8.68
CA LEU A 16 -11.88 9.08 8.10
C LEU A 16 -11.63 7.74 7.37
N ILE A 17 -12.08 6.62 7.94
CA ILE A 17 -12.01 5.31 7.26
C ILE A 17 -12.79 5.33 5.94
N GLU A 18 -14.02 5.85 5.94
CA GLU A 18 -14.82 5.95 4.71
C GLU A 18 -14.14 6.83 3.66
N TRP A 19 -13.57 7.97 4.08
CA TRP A 19 -12.83 8.84 3.19
C TRP A 19 -11.59 8.14 2.60
N LEU A 20 -10.78 7.47 3.43
CA LEU A 20 -9.58 6.74 2.98
C LEU A 20 -9.91 5.62 1.99
N LYS A 21 -11.05 4.94 2.17
CA LYS A 21 -11.51 3.92 1.19
C LYS A 21 -11.89 4.54 -0.15
N SER A 22 -12.59 5.68 -0.14
CA SER A 22 -12.89 6.42 -1.36
C SER A 22 -11.62 6.90 -2.05
N GLU A 23 -10.63 7.37 -1.30
CA GLU A 23 -9.34 7.80 -1.84
C GLU A 23 -8.61 6.64 -2.55
N LEU A 24 -8.58 5.44 -1.94
CA LEU A 24 -8.01 4.25 -2.60
C LEU A 24 -8.71 3.93 -3.93
N LEU A 25 -10.04 4.08 -4.00
CA LEU A 25 -10.79 3.85 -5.23
C LEU A 25 -10.48 4.91 -6.29
N THR A 26 -10.32 6.17 -5.89
CA THR A 26 -9.95 7.27 -6.78
C THR A 26 -8.56 7.05 -7.37
N GLU A 27 -7.55 6.77 -6.53
CA GLU A 27 -6.19 6.50 -6.96
C GLU A 27 -6.12 5.30 -7.92
N LEU A 28 -6.89 4.24 -7.62
CA LEU A 28 -6.98 3.09 -8.50
C LEU A 28 -7.62 3.48 -9.84
N ALA A 29 -8.70 4.27 -9.85
CA ALA A 29 -9.33 4.74 -11.08
C ALA A 29 -8.38 5.61 -11.92
N ASP A 30 -7.58 6.46 -11.28
CA ASP A 30 -6.60 7.30 -11.96
C ASP A 30 -5.44 6.48 -12.52
N LEU A 31 -5.01 5.41 -11.83
CA LEU A 31 -4.06 4.44 -12.39
C LEU A 31 -4.58 3.85 -13.71
N PHE A 32 -5.84 3.43 -13.76
CA PHE A 32 -6.46 2.92 -14.98
C PHE A 32 -6.47 3.98 -16.10
N LYS A 33 -6.83 5.23 -15.79
CA LYS A 33 -6.84 6.31 -16.79
C LYS A 33 -5.45 6.58 -17.37
N VAL A 34 -4.44 6.71 -16.51
CA VAL A 34 -3.05 6.97 -16.92
C VAL A 34 -2.53 5.84 -17.81
N LEU A 35 -2.76 4.58 -17.43
CA LEU A 35 -2.33 3.43 -18.23
C LEU A 35 -3.11 3.29 -19.55
N SER A 36 -4.35 3.80 -19.62
CA SER A 36 -5.17 3.76 -20.84
C SER A 36 -4.82 4.83 -21.88
N SER A 37 -4.09 5.88 -21.50
CA SER A 37 -3.87 7.08 -22.33
C SER A 37 -2.62 7.03 -23.21
N GLY A 38 -1.96 5.86 -23.32
CA GLY A 38 -0.79 5.62 -24.16
C GLY A 38 0.54 6.01 -23.50
N VAL A 39 1.64 5.42 -23.97
CA VAL A 39 2.96 5.60 -23.34
C VAL A 39 3.55 6.97 -23.69
N ARG A 40 3.75 7.80 -22.65
CA ARG A 40 4.47 9.09 -22.70
C ARG A 40 5.46 9.14 -21.55
N GLU A 41 6.50 9.97 -21.63
CA GLU A 41 7.54 10.06 -20.59
C GLU A 41 6.97 10.50 -19.22
N GLU A 42 5.99 11.39 -19.25
CA GLU A 42 5.18 11.83 -18.10
C GLU A 42 4.36 10.71 -17.42
N MET A 43 4.17 9.57 -18.09
CA MET A 43 3.41 8.43 -17.54
C MET A 43 4.15 7.79 -16.36
N TYR A 44 5.47 7.68 -16.41
CA TYR A 44 6.25 7.01 -15.35
C TYR A 44 6.17 7.77 -14.02
N GLU A 45 6.26 9.09 -14.09
CA GLU A 45 6.11 9.97 -12.92
C GLU A 45 4.70 9.86 -12.35
N ALA A 46 3.66 9.97 -13.19
CA ALA A 46 2.27 9.85 -12.77
C ALA A 46 1.95 8.48 -12.15
N VAL A 47 2.43 7.38 -12.75
CA VAL A 47 2.24 6.03 -12.20
C VAL A 47 2.95 5.88 -10.85
N SER A 48 4.18 6.39 -10.73
CA SER A 48 4.93 6.34 -9.48
C SER A 48 4.23 7.12 -8.37
N GLU A 49 3.71 8.32 -8.67
CA GLU A 49 2.93 9.16 -7.74
C GLU A 49 1.70 8.39 -7.24
N ILE A 50 0.87 7.87 -8.16
CA ILE A 50 -0.36 7.13 -7.84
C ILE A 50 -0.06 5.89 -6.99
N LEU A 51 0.94 5.09 -7.37
CA LEU A 51 1.33 3.90 -6.60
C LEU A 51 1.81 4.27 -5.19
N SER A 52 2.53 5.39 -5.04
CA SER A 52 2.96 5.89 -3.74
C SER A 52 1.78 6.32 -2.86
N ASN A 53 0.77 6.98 -3.44
CA ASN A 53 -0.46 7.37 -2.75
C ASN A 53 -1.25 6.15 -2.29
N ILE A 54 -1.40 5.13 -3.14
CA ILE A 54 -2.07 3.87 -2.77
C ILE A 54 -1.40 3.23 -1.55
N ILE A 55 -0.05 3.20 -1.51
CA ILE A 55 0.71 2.67 -0.38
C ILE A 55 0.47 3.51 0.88
N LEU A 56 0.55 4.84 0.77
CA LEU A 56 0.35 5.77 1.88
C LEU A 56 -1.07 5.63 2.49
N VAL A 57 -2.10 5.66 1.65
CA VAL A 57 -3.49 5.54 2.07
C VAL A 57 -3.74 4.17 2.71
N SER A 58 -3.12 3.10 2.19
CA SER A 58 -3.20 1.76 2.79
C SER A 58 -2.64 1.72 4.22
N TYR A 59 -1.50 2.39 4.47
CA TYR A 59 -0.95 2.51 5.82
C TYR A 59 -1.86 3.31 6.75
N LEU A 60 -2.37 4.47 6.29
CA LEU A 60 -3.28 5.30 7.07
C LEU A 60 -4.55 4.54 7.45
N LEU A 61 -5.14 3.81 6.49
CA LEU A 61 -6.31 2.98 6.71
C LEU A 61 -6.02 1.89 7.75
N GLY A 62 -4.89 1.19 7.61
CA GLY A 62 -4.43 0.19 8.59
C GLY A 62 -4.34 0.75 10.00
N LYS A 63 -3.72 1.92 10.17
CA LYS A 63 -3.63 2.60 11.47
C LYS A 63 -5.00 2.92 12.06
N ARG A 64 -5.96 3.37 11.23
CA ARG A 64 -7.33 3.68 11.68
C ARG A 64 -8.14 2.45 12.05
N LEU A 65 -7.77 1.29 11.51
CA LEU A 65 -8.32 -0.02 11.87
C LEU A 65 -7.59 -0.69 13.04
N GLY A 66 -6.62 -0.02 13.67
CA GLY A 66 -5.86 -0.57 14.80
C GLY A 66 -4.74 -1.54 14.39
N ILE A 67 -4.33 -1.54 13.12
CA ILE A 67 -3.24 -2.35 12.60
C ILE A 67 -1.97 -1.50 12.56
N SER A 68 -0.88 -1.98 13.17
CA SER A 68 0.40 -1.29 13.11
C SER A 68 1.05 -1.40 11.73
N TYR A 69 1.85 -0.41 11.35
CA TYR A 69 2.60 -0.43 10.09
C TYR A 69 3.52 -1.66 10.00
N ASN A 70 4.23 -1.99 11.08
CA ASN A 70 5.07 -3.19 11.15
C ASN A 70 4.29 -4.48 10.88
N ALA A 71 3.03 -4.58 11.32
CA ALA A 71 2.21 -5.76 11.06
C ALA A 71 1.84 -5.89 9.57
N ILE A 72 1.58 -4.77 8.89
CA ILE A 72 1.33 -4.71 7.44
C ILE A 72 2.59 -5.13 6.68
N GLU A 73 3.74 -4.54 7.03
CA GLU A 73 5.02 -4.85 6.41
C GLU A 73 5.44 -6.30 6.61
N MET A 74 5.24 -6.85 7.82
CA MET A 74 5.54 -8.26 8.11
C MET A 74 4.66 -9.19 7.26
N LYS A 75 3.36 -8.88 7.11
CA LYS A 75 2.48 -9.63 6.21
C LYS A 75 2.92 -9.53 4.75
N MET A 76 3.34 -8.36 4.28
CA MET A 76 3.88 -8.17 2.94
C MET A 76 5.14 -9.01 2.71
N GLN A 77 6.11 -8.95 3.64
CA GLN A 77 7.33 -9.76 3.57
C GLN A 77 7.04 -11.27 3.55
N ASN A 78 6.07 -11.71 4.35
CA ASN A 78 5.67 -13.12 4.37
C ASN A 78 5.02 -13.55 3.04
N LYS A 79 4.22 -12.69 2.40
CA LYS A 79 3.66 -12.96 1.07
C LYS A 79 4.75 -13.10 0.01
N VAL A 80 5.77 -12.22 0.02
CA VAL A 80 6.91 -12.31 -0.90
C VAL A 80 7.64 -13.64 -0.70
N LYS A 81 7.97 -14.00 0.55
CA LYS A 81 8.63 -15.29 0.86
C LYS A 81 7.79 -16.49 0.43
N LEU A 82 6.49 -16.44 0.66
CA LEU A 82 5.59 -17.53 0.26
C LEU A 82 5.57 -17.68 -1.26
N GLY A 83 5.42 -16.59 -2.01
CA GLY A 83 5.43 -16.63 -3.47
C GLY A 83 6.75 -17.14 -4.06
N LEU A 84 7.89 -16.89 -3.38
CA LEU A 84 9.18 -17.49 -3.74
C LEU A 84 9.19 -19.01 -3.53
N VAL A 85 8.66 -19.49 -2.40
CA VAL A 85 8.60 -20.93 -2.07
C VAL A 85 7.66 -21.67 -3.02
N GLU A 86 6.52 -21.06 -3.33
CA GLU A 86 5.49 -21.62 -4.21
C GLU A 86 5.89 -21.53 -5.70
N ASN A 87 6.99 -20.87 -6.03
CA ASN A 87 7.42 -20.57 -7.40
C ASN A 87 6.27 -19.94 -8.22
N HIS A 88 5.64 -18.93 -7.61
CA HIS A 88 4.52 -18.19 -8.20
C HIS A 88 4.89 -17.68 -9.60
N ASP A 89 3.93 -17.62 -10.53
CA ASP A 89 4.19 -17.27 -11.94
C ASP A 89 4.99 -15.97 -12.10
N VAL A 90 4.69 -14.97 -11.27
CA VAL A 90 5.45 -13.70 -11.21
C VAL A 90 6.95 -13.92 -10.94
N GLU A 91 7.31 -14.79 -9.99
CA GLU A 91 8.71 -15.14 -9.77
C GLU A 91 9.25 -16.00 -10.91
N LYS A 92 8.52 -17.03 -11.32
CA LYS A 92 8.96 -17.99 -12.33
C LYS A 92 9.28 -17.32 -13.67
N TYR A 93 8.48 -16.36 -14.10
CA TYR A 93 8.61 -15.72 -15.41
C TYR A 93 9.36 -14.40 -15.39
N TYR A 94 9.33 -13.65 -14.28
CA TYR A 94 9.88 -12.29 -14.22
C TYR A 94 10.95 -12.11 -13.13
N GLY A 95 10.95 -12.93 -12.07
CA GLY A 95 11.88 -12.79 -10.95
C GLY A 95 11.58 -11.61 -10.02
N ASP A 96 10.39 -11.00 -10.15
CA ASP A 96 10.05 -9.76 -9.44
C ASP A 96 10.01 -9.96 -7.92
N LEU A 97 9.59 -11.14 -7.43
CA LEU A 97 9.54 -11.40 -5.99
C LEU A 97 10.94 -11.47 -5.39
N SER A 98 11.90 -12.03 -6.13
CA SER A 98 13.32 -12.02 -5.78
C SER A 98 13.87 -10.59 -5.73
N GLU A 99 13.51 -9.73 -6.69
CA GLU A 99 13.89 -8.32 -6.69
C GLU A 99 13.29 -7.54 -5.51
N ILE A 100 12.00 -7.71 -5.26
CA ILE A 100 11.31 -7.09 -4.12
C ILE A 100 11.94 -7.55 -2.80
N SER A 101 12.23 -8.84 -2.66
CA SER A 101 12.90 -9.40 -1.47
C SER A 101 14.25 -8.72 -1.21
N ARG A 102 15.08 -8.56 -2.25
CA ARG A 102 16.36 -7.83 -2.16
C ARG A 102 16.16 -6.38 -1.77
N HIS A 103 15.22 -5.68 -2.42
CA HIS A 103 14.90 -4.29 -2.13
C HIS A 103 14.52 -4.09 -0.66
N LEU A 104 13.55 -4.85 -0.15
CA LEU A 104 13.09 -4.78 1.24
C LEU A 104 14.20 -5.11 2.26
N SER A 105 15.08 -6.05 1.93
CA SER A 105 16.23 -6.40 2.79
C SER A 105 17.28 -5.29 2.86
N SER A 106 17.45 -4.53 1.77
CA SER A 106 18.42 -3.44 1.69
C SER A 106 17.98 -2.21 2.51
N PHE A 107 16.67 -1.90 2.54
CA PHE A 107 16.13 -0.81 3.36
C PHE A 107 16.38 -1.03 4.84
N ARG A 108 16.19 -2.25 5.35
CA ARG A 108 16.40 -2.59 6.77
C ARG A 108 17.86 -2.53 7.23
N ARG A 109 18.83 -2.54 6.30
CA ARG A 109 20.26 -2.40 6.63
C ARG A 109 20.72 -0.96 6.74
N LYS A 110 20.01 0.00 6.14
CA LYS A 110 20.38 1.42 6.19
C LYS A 110 19.97 2.12 7.49
N GLU A 111 19.09 1.52 8.28
CA GLU A 111 18.61 2.05 9.57
C GLU A 111 19.37 1.49 10.80
N LYS A 112 20.46 0.74 10.58
CA LYS A 112 21.39 0.28 11.63
C LYS A 112 22.73 0.99 11.49
#